data_AF-A0A1J0GJK2-F1
#
_entry.id   AF-A0A1J0GJK2-F1
#
_cell.length_a   1.000
_cell.length_b   1.000
_cell.length_c   1.000
_cell.angle_alpha   90.00
_cell.angle_beta   90.00
_cell.angle_gamma   90.00
#
_symmetry.space_group_name_H-M   'P 1'
#
loop_
_entity.id
_entity.type
_entity.pdbx_description
1 polymer ?
#
loop_
_entity_poly.entity_id
_entity_poly.type
_entity_poly.pdbx_seq_one_letter_code
_entity_poly.pdbx_strand_id
1 'polypeptide(L)'
;MEMSLRRMDVIKKKKRKGFTLIELIVVIAILGILAAIAIPRLTGFTDQAKVAADKELSAVIAHSTEMLVANGTIVPGAGGTITVTQTNGVLVYTAAGITTPVAGVCTSLYTDLVGAKIYQQNMGSVITISAKGEVTHTN
;
A
#
# COMPACT_ATOMS: atom_id res chain seq x y z
N MET A 1 -25.29 38.27 -76.07
CA MET A 1 -25.59 39.03 -74.84
C MET A 1 -26.15 38.01 -73.87
N GLU A 2 -25.26 37.38 -73.08
CA GLU A 2 -25.62 36.38 -72.07
C GLU A 2 -24.85 36.78 -70.82
N MET A 3 -25.56 37.15 -69.75
CA MET A 3 -24.96 37.42 -68.45
C MET A 3 -25.51 36.40 -67.47
N SER A 4 -24.64 35.47 -67.07
CA SER A 4 -24.93 34.40 -66.15
C SER A 4 -25.12 34.94 -64.72
N LEU A 5 -26.29 34.67 -64.14
CA LEU A 5 -26.59 34.97 -62.74
C LEU A 5 -25.86 33.99 -61.82
N ARG A 6 -24.84 34.48 -61.10
CA ARG A 6 -24.23 33.74 -59.98
C ARG A 6 -25.21 33.72 -58.80
N ARG A 7 -25.73 32.54 -58.46
CA ARG A 7 -26.47 32.32 -57.21
C ARG A 7 -25.54 32.51 -56.02
N MET A 8 -25.89 33.43 -55.13
CA MET A 8 -25.30 33.55 -53.79
C MET A 8 -26.00 32.57 -52.85
N ASP A 9 -25.31 31.49 -52.50
CA ASP A 9 -25.71 30.61 -51.40
C ASP A 9 -25.54 31.36 -50.07
N VAL A 10 -26.66 31.66 -49.42
CA VAL A 10 -26.66 32.25 -48.08
C VAL A 10 -26.24 31.18 -47.08
N ILE A 11 -24.98 31.22 -46.64
CA ILE A 11 -24.45 30.34 -45.60
C ILE A 11 -25.20 30.58 -44.29
N LYS A 12 -26.12 29.68 -43.92
CA LYS A 12 -26.78 29.67 -42.61
C LYS A 12 -25.72 29.46 -41.51
N LYS A 13 -25.39 30.51 -40.76
CA LYS A 13 -24.60 30.44 -39.51
C LYS A 13 -25.31 29.49 -38.53
N LYS A 14 -24.81 28.26 -38.36
CA LYS A 14 -25.23 27.38 -37.26
C LYS A 14 -24.86 28.06 -35.94
N LYS A 15 -25.85 28.41 -35.11
CA LYS A 15 -25.61 28.93 -33.75
C LYS A 15 -24.87 27.85 -32.96
N ARG A 16 -23.58 28.05 -32.70
CA ARG A 16 -22.83 27.18 -31.79
C ARG A 16 -23.37 27.44 -30.38
N LYS A 17 -24.09 26.47 -29.82
CA LYS A 17 -24.46 26.46 -28.40
C LYS A 17 -23.16 26.20 -27.61
N GLY A 18 -22.57 27.27 -27.07
CA GLY A 18 -21.48 27.16 -26.12
C GLY A 18 -22.02 26.80 -24.73
N PHE A 19 -21.22 26.10 -23.94
CA PHE A 19 -21.47 25.88 -22.51
C PHE A 19 -21.50 27.24 -21.81
N THR A 20 -22.46 27.45 -20.90
CA THR A 20 -22.55 28.75 -20.21
C THR A 20 -21.58 28.78 -19.02
N LEU A 21 -21.00 29.95 -18.70
CA LEU A 21 -20.09 30.07 -17.54
C LEU A 21 -20.80 29.71 -16.23
N ILE A 22 -22.09 30.01 -16.12
CA ILE A 22 -22.90 29.67 -14.94
C ILE A 22 -23.04 28.15 -14.76
N GLU A 23 -23.15 27.40 -15.85
CA GLU A 23 -23.28 25.95 -15.85
C GLU A 23 -21.99 25.29 -15.36
N LEU A 24 -20.83 25.84 -15.73
CA LEU A 24 -19.55 25.39 -15.20
C LEU A 24 -19.39 25.73 -13.70
N ILE A 25 -19.83 26.91 -13.27
CA ILE A 25 -19.74 27.34 -11.86
C ILE A 25 -20.59 26.44 -10.95
N VAL A 26 -21.81 26.11 -11.36
CA VAL A 26 -22.68 25.22 -10.56
C VAL A 26 -22.09 23.81 -10.46
N VAL A 27 -21.48 23.29 -11.53
CA VAL A 27 -20.85 21.96 -11.51
C VAL A 27 -19.68 21.91 -10.52
N ILE A 28 -18.77 22.87 -10.55
CA ILE A 28 -17.64 22.88 -9.61
C ILE A 28 -18.08 23.13 -8.16
N ALA A 29 -19.17 23.89 -7.96
CA ALA A 29 -19.75 24.09 -6.63
C ALA A 29 -20.28 22.77 -6.04
N ILE A 30 -21.00 21.98 -6.83
CA ILE A 30 -21.50 20.66 -6.40
C ILE A 30 -20.33 19.68 -6.18
N LEU A 31 -19.35 19.63 -7.09
CA LEU A 31 -18.14 18.80 -6.93
C LEU A 31 -17.35 19.18 -5.67
N GLY A 32 -17.28 20.47 -5.32
CA GLY A 32 -16.65 20.94 -4.10
C GLY A 32 -17.31 20.40 -2.83
N ILE A 33 -18.64 20.40 -2.78
CA ILE A 33 -19.40 19.85 -1.64
C ILE A 33 -19.18 18.34 -1.52
N LEU A 34 -19.25 17.61 -2.64
CA LEU A 34 -19.00 16.16 -2.66
C LEU A 34 -17.58 15.83 -2.22
N ALA A 35 -16.57 16.57 -2.71
CA ALA A 35 -15.18 16.38 -2.33
C ALA A 35 -14.94 16.63 -0.83
N ALA A 36 -15.55 17.68 -0.26
CA ALA A 36 -15.42 18.00 1.15
C ALA A 36 -15.88 16.86 2.08
N ILE A 37 -16.90 16.10 1.69
CA ILE A 37 -17.41 14.95 2.47
C ILE A 37 -16.64 13.67 2.14
N ALA A 38 -16.23 13.48 0.88
CA ALA A 38 -15.58 12.26 0.42
C ALA A 38 -14.13 12.11 0.92
N ILE A 39 -13.34 13.20 0.89
CA ILE A 39 -11.92 13.19 1.26
C ILE A 39 -11.66 12.66 2.68
N PRO A 40 -12.30 13.18 3.76
CA PRO A 40 -12.01 12.72 5.12
C PRO A 40 -12.42 11.26 5.37
N ARG A 41 -13.45 10.77 4.65
CA ARG A 41 -13.84 9.36 4.71
C ARG A 41 -12.80 8.47 4.04
N LEU A 42 -12.31 8.88 2.88
CA LEU A 42 -11.30 8.13 2.12
C LEU A 42 -9.99 8.01 2.90
N THR A 43 -9.51 9.08 3.55
CA THR A 43 -8.27 9.04 4.34
C THR A 43 -8.36 8.02 5.47
N GLY A 44 -9.49 7.97 6.19
CA GLY A 44 -9.71 6.99 7.26
C GLY A 44 -9.69 5.54 6.76
N PHE A 45 -10.30 5.27 5.59
CA PHE A 45 -10.24 3.93 4.98
C PHE A 45 -8.82 3.55 4.55
N THR A 46 -8.06 4.49 3.97
CA THR A 46 -6.68 4.22 3.58
C THR A 46 -5.80 3.92 4.78
N ASP A 47 -6.00 4.58 5.92
CA ASP A 47 -5.20 4.33 7.12
C ASP A 47 -5.57 2.99 7.78
N GLN A 48 -6.85 2.62 7.81
CA GLN A 48 -7.28 1.29 8.24
C GLN A 48 -6.73 0.18 7.35
N ALA A 49 -6.71 0.40 6.02
CA ALA A 49 -6.14 -0.55 5.08
C ALA A 49 -4.63 -0.74 5.29
N LYS A 50 -3.89 0.34 5.59
CA LYS A 50 -2.46 0.27 5.94
C LYS A 50 -2.22 -0.56 7.21
N VAL A 51 -2.99 -0.30 8.27
CA VAL A 51 -2.90 -1.05 9.53
C VAL A 51 -3.24 -2.53 9.33
N ALA A 52 -4.27 -2.83 8.53
CA ALA A 52 -4.63 -4.20 8.21
C ALA A 52 -3.51 -4.91 7.43
N ALA A 53 -2.92 -4.24 6.43
CA ALA A 53 -1.79 -4.78 5.66
C ALA A 53 -0.57 -5.06 6.54
N ASP A 54 -0.24 -4.17 7.47
CA ASP A 54 0.89 -4.35 8.39
C ASP A 54 0.64 -5.51 9.37
N LYS A 55 -0.61 -5.70 9.80
CA LYS A 55 -1.01 -6.85 10.63
C LYS A 55 -0.91 -8.16 9.85
N GLU A 56 -1.41 -8.21 8.63
CA GLU A 56 -1.27 -9.38 7.76
C GLU A 56 0.20 -9.72 7.49
N LEU A 57 1.02 -8.70 7.23
CA LEU A 57 2.46 -8.87 7.05
C LEU A 57 3.11 -9.54 8.28
N SER A 58 2.78 -9.10 9.49
CA SER A 58 3.30 -9.71 10.73
C SER A 58 2.93 -11.19 10.86
N ALA A 59 1.73 -11.58 10.42
CA ALA A 59 1.28 -12.97 10.45
C ALA A 59 2.00 -13.82 9.39
N VAL A 60 2.24 -13.27 8.18
CA VAL A 60 3.02 -13.94 7.13
C VAL A 60 4.46 -14.19 7.60
N ILE A 61 5.08 -13.18 8.23
CA ILE A 61 6.43 -13.32 8.80
C ILE A 61 6.42 -14.39 9.90
N ALA A 62 5.42 -14.41 10.78
CA ALA A 62 5.32 -15.44 11.81
C ALA A 62 5.26 -16.84 11.20
N HIS A 63 4.42 -17.04 10.19
CA HIS A 63 4.28 -18.33 9.53
C HIS A 63 5.57 -18.76 8.82
N SER A 64 6.26 -17.86 8.11
CA SER A 64 7.54 -18.19 7.50
C SER A 64 8.61 -18.51 8.54
N THR A 65 8.64 -17.79 9.68
CA THR A 65 9.54 -18.15 10.79
C THR A 65 9.21 -19.50 11.42
N GLU A 66 7.94 -19.88 11.53
CA GLU A 66 7.53 -21.20 12.02
C GLU A 66 8.02 -22.32 11.10
N MET A 67 7.88 -22.12 9.78
CA MET A 67 8.43 -23.03 8.77
C MET A 67 9.96 -23.16 8.87
N LEU A 68 10.66 -22.05 9.12
CA LEU A 68 12.12 -22.05 9.27
C LEU A 68 12.57 -22.69 10.59
N VAL A 69 11.78 -22.60 11.65
CA VAL A 69 12.01 -23.35 12.91
C VAL A 69 11.80 -24.84 12.68
N ALA A 70 10.71 -25.22 11.99
CA ALA A 70 10.41 -26.63 11.68
C ALA A 70 11.48 -27.27 10.78
N ASN A 71 12.05 -26.51 9.82
CA ASN A 71 13.14 -26.94 8.97
C ASN A 71 14.52 -26.88 9.66
N GLY A 72 14.59 -26.49 10.94
CA GLY A 72 15.85 -26.41 11.70
C GLY A 72 16.81 -25.32 11.23
N THR A 73 16.36 -24.39 10.37
CA THR A 73 17.15 -23.22 9.93
C THR A 73 17.23 -22.18 11.05
N ILE A 74 16.13 -21.99 11.78
CA ILE A 74 16.07 -21.27 13.04
C ILE A 74 16.09 -22.31 14.16
N VAL A 75 17.11 -22.29 15.01
CA VAL A 75 17.14 -23.11 16.22
C VAL A 75 16.94 -22.17 17.41
N PRO A 76 15.82 -22.30 18.14
CA PRO A 76 15.59 -21.54 19.35
C PRO A 76 16.63 -21.93 20.38
N GLY A 77 17.45 -20.96 20.82
CA GLY A 77 18.34 -21.14 21.96
C GLY A 77 17.53 -21.09 23.25
N ALA A 78 17.83 -20.12 24.11
CA ALA A 78 16.98 -19.79 25.28
C ALA A 78 15.66 -19.08 24.90
N GLY A 79 15.32 -19.03 23.61
CA GLY A 79 14.32 -18.13 23.04
C GLY A 79 14.94 -16.82 22.57
N GLY A 80 14.32 -16.20 21.56
CA GLY A 80 14.85 -15.02 20.90
C GLY A 80 13.78 -14.27 20.10
N THR A 81 14.18 -13.15 19.51
CA THR A 81 13.28 -12.30 18.73
C THR A 81 13.85 -12.01 17.34
N ILE A 82 12.96 -11.89 16.36
CA ILE A 82 13.24 -11.32 15.05
C ILE A 82 12.42 -10.04 14.93
N THR A 83 13.11 -8.92 14.84
CA THR A 83 12.48 -7.62 14.64
C THR A 83 12.57 -7.27 13.16
N VAL A 84 11.42 -6.99 12.55
CA VAL A 84 11.29 -6.54 11.17
C VAL A 84 10.92 -5.07 11.18
N THR A 85 11.84 -4.24 10.71
CA THR A 85 11.63 -2.79 10.53
C THR A 85 11.75 -2.42 9.07
N GLN A 86 11.27 -1.24 8.69
CA GLN A 86 11.53 -0.69 7.36
C GLN A 86 12.52 0.45 7.48
N THR A 87 13.55 0.43 6.63
CA THR A 87 14.47 1.54 6.45
C THR A 87 14.54 1.88 4.97
N ASN A 88 14.26 3.14 4.61
CA ASN A 88 14.26 3.61 3.21
C ASN A 88 13.42 2.75 2.24
N GLY A 89 12.28 2.24 2.71
CA GLY A 89 11.38 1.40 1.89
C GLY A 89 11.84 -0.05 1.73
N VAL A 90 12.91 -0.47 2.41
CA VAL A 90 13.42 -1.84 2.43
C VAL A 90 13.19 -2.45 3.81
N LEU A 91 12.73 -3.71 3.86
CA LEU A 91 12.59 -4.44 5.11
C LEU A 91 13.95 -4.89 5.63
N VAL A 92 14.18 -4.64 6.92
CA VAL A 92 15.40 -4.97 7.65
C VAL A 92 15.03 -5.95 8.75
N TYR A 93 15.72 -7.08 8.79
CA TYR A 93 15.49 -8.16 9.74
C TYR A 93 16.65 -8.19 10.72
N THR A 94 16.35 -8.05 12.01
CA THR A 94 17.34 -8.12 13.08
C THR A 94 16.97 -9.26 14.01
N ALA A 95 17.86 -10.23 14.18
CA ALA A 95 17.67 -11.34 15.11
C ALA A 95 18.46 -11.13 16.40
N ALA A 96 17.87 -11.49 17.55
CA ALA A 96 18.51 -11.49 18.85
C ALA A 96 18.17 -12.77 19.62
N GLY A 97 19.15 -13.39 20.30
CA GLY A 97 18.92 -14.56 21.16
C GLY A 97 18.66 -15.90 20.43
N ILE A 98 18.80 -15.96 19.12
CA ILE A 98 18.60 -17.17 18.29
C ILE A 98 19.95 -17.83 18.01
N THR A 99 20.02 -19.17 18.11
CA THR A 99 21.26 -19.94 17.96
C THR A 99 21.30 -20.72 16.64
N THR A 100 21.45 -20.04 15.52
CA THR A 100 21.86 -20.58 14.19
C THR A 100 22.21 -19.39 13.27
N PRO A 101 22.80 -19.55 12.06
CA PRO A 101 23.37 -18.41 11.35
C PRO A 101 22.31 -17.33 11.07
N VAL A 102 22.42 -16.22 11.80
CA VAL A 102 21.57 -15.02 11.66
C VAL A 102 21.54 -14.53 10.21
N ALA A 103 22.64 -14.69 9.48
CA ALA A 103 22.72 -14.37 8.06
C ALA A 103 21.75 -15.21 7.20
N GLY A 104 21.62 -16.51 7.46
CA GLY A 104 20.72 -17.41 6.72
C GLY A 104 19.24 -17.10 7.00
N VAL A 105 18.92 -16.78 8.26
CA VAL A 105 17.57 -16.40 8.69
C VAL A 105 17.12 -15.12 7.99
N CYS A 106 17.93 -14.06 8.05
CA CYS A 106 17.60 -12.79 7.42
C CYS A 106 17.48 -12.91 5.90
N THR A 107 18.27 -13.78 5.25
CA THR A 107 18.15 -14.01 3.80
C THR A 107 16.88 -14.78 3.42
N SER A 108 16.52 -15.83 4.15
CA SER A 108 15.33 -16.63 3.85
C SER A 108 14.04 -15.86 4.10
N LEU A 109 13.97 -15.11 5.20
CA LEU A 109 12.83 -14.22 5.45
C LEU A 109 12.74 -13.11 4.41
N TYR A 110 13.88 -12.52 4.03
CA TYR A 110 13.91 -11.51 2.98
C TYR A 110 13.38 -12.05 1.64
N THR A 111 13.74 -13.28 1.25
CA THR A 111 13.24 -13.89 0.00
C THR A 111 11.73 -14.14 0.02
N ASP A 112 11.18 -14.55 1.16
CA ASP A 112 9.73 -14.81 1.30
C ASP A 112 8.90 -13.52 1.31
N LEU A 113 9.55 -12.38 1.56
CA LEU A 113 8.90 -11.08 1.78
C LEU A 113 9.38 -10.01 0.79
N VAL A 114 9.98 -10.41 -0.33
CA VAL A 114 10.44 -9.47 -1.37
C VAL A 114 9.27 -8.64 -1.87
N GLY A 115 9.40 -7.31 -1.75
CA GLY A 115 8.38 -6.35 -2.19
C GLY A 115 7.31 -6.04 -1.13
N ALA A 116 7.32 -6.73 0.01
CA ALA A 116 6.47 -6.35 1.14
C ALA A 116 6.92 -5.00 1.73
N LYS A 117 5.95 -4.25 2.26
CA LYS A 117 6.16 -2.93 2.85
C LYS A 117 5.40 -2.81 4.16
N ILE A 118 6.06 -2.21 5.14
CA ILE A 118 5.40 -1.65 6.32
C ILE A 118 4.89 -0.26 5.93
N TYR A 119 3.61 0.00 6.15
CA TYR A 119 2.95 1.26 5.81
C TYR A 119 2.91 2.26 6.98
N GLN A 120 2.92 1.76 8.23
CA GLN A 120 3.07 2.54 9.45
C GLN A 120 4.48 2.37 10.04
N GLN A 121 5.33 3.40 9.94
CA GLN A 121 6.75 3.32 10.32
C GLN A 121 7.01 3.01 11.82
N ASN A 122 6.00 3.18 12.68
CA ASN A 122 6.09 2.84 14.11
C ASN A 122 5.52 1.45 14.46
N MET A 123 5.11 0.66 13.46
CA MET A 123 4.49 -0.67 13.59
C MET A 123 5.46 -1.76 13.09
N GLY A 124 6.71 -1.69 13.56
CA GLY A 124 7.69 -2.73 13.28
C GLY A 124 7.22 -4.06 13.88
N SER A 125 7.22 -5.13 13.09
CA SER A 125 6.77 -6.43 13.58
C SER A 125 7.85 -7.11 14.41
N VAL A 126 7.52 -7.51 15.64
CA VAL A 126 8.38 -8.31 16.50
C VAL A 126 7.87 -9.74 16.53
N ILE A 127 8.68 -10.66 16.02
CA ILE A 127 8.44 -12.09 16.13
C ILE A 127 9.24 -12.61 17.31
N THR A 128 8.57 -13.29 18.23
CA THR A 128 9.18 -13.96 19.39
C THR A 128 9.16 -15.46 19.15
N ILE A 129 10.30 -16.10 19.37
CA ILE A 129 10.47 -17.54 19.30
C ILE A 129 10.80 -18.03 20.70
N SER A 130 9.95 -18.87 21.27
CA SER A 130 10.16 -19.51 22.58
C SER A 130 11.32 -20.50 22.53
N ALA A 131 11.94 -20.81 23.67
CA ALA A 131 12.91 -21.90 23.79
C ALA A 131 12.35 -23.27 23.34
N LYS A 132 11.02 -23.42 23.29
CA LYS A 132 10.33 -24.61 22.79
C LYS A 132 10.09 -24.60 21.27
N GLY A 133 10.48 -23.53 20.57
CA GLY A 133 10.24 -23.36 19.13
C GLY A 133 8.87 -22.78 18.76
N GLU A 134 8.04 -22.43 19.74
CA GLU A 134 6.76 -21.76 19.48
C GLU A 134 7.01 -20.33 18.97
N VAL A 135 6.33 -19.96 17.88
CA VAL A 135 6.43 -18.65 17.25
C VAL A 135 5.22 -17.81 17.60
N THR A 136 5.45 -16.57 18.03
CA THR A 136 4.40 -15.57 18.30
C THR A 136 4.78 -14.25 17.64
N HIS A 137 3.81 -13.46 17.18
CA HIS A 137 4.07 -12.15 16.60
C HIS A 137 3.34 -11.05 17.36
N THR A 138 3.94 -9.86 17.37
CA THR A 138 3.34 -8.63 17.87
C THR A 138 3.70 -7.52 16.89
N ASN A 139 2.75 -6.62 16.64
CA ASN A 139 2.90 -5.47 15.78
C ASN A 139 2.92 -4.19 16.64
#